data_AF-A0A6B3N4I2-F1
#
_entry.id   AF-A0A6B3N4I2-F1
#
_cell.length_a   1.000
_cell.length_b   1.000
_cell.length_c   1.000
_cell.angle_alpha   90.00
_cell.angle_beta   90.00
_cell.angle_gamma   90.00
#
_symmetry.space_group_name_H-M   'P 1'
#
loop_
_entity.id
_entity.type
_entity.pdbx_description
1 polymer ?
#
loop_
_entity_poly.entity_id
_entity_poly.type
_entity_poly.pdbx_seq_one_letter_code
_entity_poly.pdbx_strand_id
1 'polypeptide(L)'
;WNPKSKLTFSNGTLNLNTNEFASHCRDDFITQVLPYEYDTTAVCPQWQKFLLEAVGDDTEAVELLRAFIKWILLPKDRSKKYPIEKALDLLGPKGSGKGTFLDALMNVVGSESTGTFDSASFQSPNSLTQLLDKKITVDADSFGRISDVGQFNKIVSNEPVLVKKLYKDMANARLGTVIVRAYNRVPEVPDGSEGLDRRVIVVCFNNKPRSLDLDLPQKLSLETPGIFQWAWSMPFEEVKRRIYRAGEVKSVAVASTKRFEINNPEYVFLQEVFGEGNRVRVGDFYASYLDWCKENGVGAKKRRKLMEAVSAFGVTSKQSTGGFYFASVPKMKDFDLIAHLGINKDLSEFEKSFTPQKSTSSTSPDTARLSGDLETQLTPDTQPRQPQPPQAISPPQSGSSQVPKTAKSTPYHC
;
A
#
# COMPACT_ATOMS: atom_id res chain seq x y z
N TRP A 1 -16.04 10.43 -8.07
CA TRP A 1 -15.96 11.60 -8.96
C TRP A 1 -14.67 11.55 -9.79
N ASN A 2 -13.48 11.30 -9.24
CA ASN A 2 -12.27 11.11 -10.06
C ASN A 2 -12.33 9.83 -10.94
N PRO A 3 -12.23 9.95 -12.29
CA PRO A 3 -12.19 8.81 -13.21
C PRO A 3 -10.95 7.94 -12.98
N LYS A 4 -11.10 6.62 -13.09
CA LYS A 4 -9.99 5.66 -12.92
C LYS A 4 -8.94 5.73 -14.03
N SER A 5 -9.30 6.29 -15.17
CA SER A 5 -8.50 6.34 -16.40
C SER A 5 -7.89 7.70 -16.68
N LYS A 6 -7.87 8.64 -15.72
CA LYS A 6 -7.33 9.99 -15.93
C LYS A 6 -6.41 10.41 -14.80
N LEU A 7 -5.38 11.17 -15.15
CA LEU A 7 -4.48 11.83 -14.21
C LEU A 7 -4.29 13.28 -14.66
N THR A 8 -4.55 14.23 -13.76
CA THR A 8 -4.57 15.66 -14.09
C THR A 8 -3.37 16.38 -13.47
N PHE A 9 -2.77 17.26 -14.26
CA PHE A 9 -1.58 18.08 -13.99
C PHE A 9 -1.94 19.55 -14.13
N SER A 10 -1.06 20.49 -13.78
CA SER A 10 -1.40 21.93 -13.87
C SER A 10 -1.67 22.42 -15.30
N ASN A 11 -1.16 21.71 -16.32
CA ASN A 11 -1.26 22.09 -17.74
C ASN A 11 -2.21 21.20 -18.56
N GLY A 12 -2.90 20.23 -17.95
CA GLY A 12 -3.81 19.35 -18.69
C GLY A 12 -4.10 18.02 -18.01
N THR A 13 -4.65 17.08 -18.77
CA THR A 13 -5.07 15.76 -18.28
C THR A 13 -4.55 14.66 -19.19
N LEU A 14 -3.89 13.67 -18.58
CA LEU A 14 -3.43 12.46 -19.22
C LEU A 14 -4.52 11.39 -19.16
N ASN A 15 -4.90 10.85 -20.32
CA ASN A 15 -5.77 9.68 -20.41
C ASN A 15 -4.92 8.41 -20.32
N LEU A 16 -5.13 7.61 -19.28
CA LEU A 16 -4.37 6.40 -18.97
C LEU A 16 -4.68 5.22 -19.90
N ASN A 17 -5.80 5.26 -20.62
CA ASN A 17 -6.17 4.22 -21.58
C ASN A 17 -5.53 4.46 -22.95
N THR A 18 -5.48 5.73 -23.39
CA THR A 18 -4.95 6.10 -24.72
C THR A 18 -3.52 6.63 -24.68
N ASN A 19 -3.01 6.97 -23.48
CA ASN A 19 -1.76 7.72 -23.27
C ASN A 19 -1.73 9.10 -23.96
N GLU A 20 -2.90 9.67 -24.25
CA GLU A 20 -3.00 11.01 -24.84
C GLU A 20 -3.09 12.07 -23.74
N PHE A 21 -2.37 13.17 -23.95
CA PHE A 21 -2.41 14.34 -23.09
C PHE A 21 -3.18 15.48 -23.78
N ALA A 22 -4.17 16.03 -23.09
CA ALA A 22 -5.00 17.10 -23.62
C ALA A 22 -5.25 18.20 -22.58
N SER A 23 -5.73 19.36 -23.02
CA SER A 23 -6.17 20.43 -22.12
C SER A 23 -7.29 19.96 -21.19
N HIS A 24 -7.45 20.67 -20.07
CA HIS A 24 -8.49 20.37 -19.09
C HIS A 24 -9.90 20.35 -19.71
N CYS A 25 -10.69 19.34 -19.31
CA CYS A 25 -12.09 19.24 -19.65
C CYS A 25 -12.94 19.30 -18.37
N ARG A 26 -13.87 20.26 -18.28
CA ARG A 26 -14.77 20.42 -17.12
C ARG A 26 -15.64 19.17 -16.88
N ASP A 27 -16.03 18.49 -17.96
CA ASP A 27 -16.91 17.32 -17.91
C ASP A 27 -16.24 16.06 -17.34
N ASP A 28 -14.93 16.13 -17.03
CA ASP A 28 -14.22 15.06 -16.36
C ASP A 28 -14.49 15.01 -14.85
N PHE A 29 -15.06 16.06 -14.25
CA PHE A 29 -15.36 16.19 -12.82
C PHE A 29 -14.18 15.80 -11.90
N ILE A 30 -12.96 16.09 -12.34
CA ILE A 30 -11.74 15.78 -11.60
C ILE A 30 -11.53 16.84 -10.52
N THR A 31 -11.40 16.40 -9.27
CA THR A 31 -11.21 17.27 -8.11
C THR A 31 -9.79 17.25 -7.56
N GLN A 32 -8.88 16.52 -8.22
CA GLN A 32 -7.50 16.37 -7.80
C GLN A 32 -6.56 16.65 -8.97
N VAL A 33 -5.62 17.55 -8.73
CA VAL A 33 -4.64 18.00 -9.72
C VAL A 33 -3.25 17.86 -9.11
N LEU A 34 -2.32 17.26 -9.84
CA LEU A 34 -0.90 17.27 -9.51
C LEU A 34 -0.39 18.70 -9.73
N PRO A 35 0.29 19.32 -8.74
CA PRO A 35 0.54 20.76 -8.72
C PRO A 35 1.69 21.22 -9.63
N TYR A 36 1.98 20.45 -10.67
CA TYR A 36 3.10 20.68 -11.60
C TYR A 36 2.71 20.20 -13.00
N GLU A 37 3.48 20.65 -14.00
CA GLU A 37 3.22 20.37 -15.40
C GLU A 37 3.57 18.92 -15.77
N TYR A 38 2.77 18.33 -16.66
CA TYR A 38 3.15 17.11 -17.34
C TYR A 38 4.21 17.44 -18.40
N ASP A 39 5.44 16.98 -18.16
CA ASP A 39 6.58 17.12 -19.06
C ASP A 39 7.27 15.76 -19.23
N THR A 40 7.22 15.22 -20.46
CA THR A 40 7.83 13.94 -20.80
C THR A 40 9.35 13.99 -20.89
N THR A 41 9.93 15.18 -20.94
CA THR A 41 11.38 15.42 -21.05
C THR A 41 12.04 15.72 -19.70
N ALA A 42 11.25 15.90 -18.64
CA ALA A 42 11.74 16.20 -17.31
C ALA A 42 12.66 15.09 -16.77
N VAL A 43 13.75 15.51 -16.12
CA VAL A 43 14.76 14.63 -15.52
C VAL A 43 14.90 14.89 -14.02
N CYS A 44 15.40 13.90 -13.28
CA CYS A 44 15.59 14.01 -11.83
C CYS A 44 16.94 13.43 -11.35
N PRO A 45 18.09 13.97 -11.81
CA PRO A 45 19.41 13.46 -11.46
C PRO A 45 19.74 13.58 -9.96
N GLN A 46 19.33 14.67 -9.28
CA GLN A 46 19.57 14.81 -7.84
C GLN A 46 18.77 13.79 -7.04
N TRP A 47 17.53 13.53 -7.46
CA TRP A 47 16.69 12.50 -6.87
C TRP A 47 17.29 11.11 -6.97
N GLN A 48 17.73 10.70 -8.16
CA GLN A 48 18.32 9.37 -8.36
C GLN A 48 19.62 9.22 -7.56
N LYS A 49 20.46 10.27 -7.54
CA LYS A 49 21.68 10.29 -6.73
C LYS A 49 21.38 10.17 -5.24
N PHE A 50 20.43 10.97 -4.73
CA PHE A 50 19.99 10.93 -3.35
C PHE A 50 19.50 9.54 -2.95
N LEU A 51 18.64 8.92 -3.75
CA LEU A 51 18.11 7.59 -3.46
C LEU A 51 19.22 6.56 -3.36
N LEU A 52 20.12 6.54 -4.35
CA LEU A 52 21.23 5.60 -4.40
C LEU A 52 22.14 5.74 -3.18
N GLU A 53 22.48 6.98 -2.80
CA GLU A 53 23.27 7.25 -1.60
C GLU A 53 22.53 6.78 -0.34
N ALA A 54 21.25 7.12 -0.19
CA ALA A 54 20.46 6.84 1.01
C ALA A 54 20.30 5.34 1.29
N VAL A 55 20.12 4.52 0.24
CA VAL A 55 19.96 3.06 0.37
C VAL A 55 21.27 2.28 0.34
N GLY A 56 22.42 2.95 0.22
CA GLY A 56 23.73 2.31 0.25
C GLY A 56 24.12 1.62 -1.05
N ASP A 57 23.95 2.34 -2.17
CA ASP A 57 24.30 1.91 -3.51
C ASP A 57 23.54 0.66 -4.00
N ASP A 58 22.45 0.30 -3.31
CA ASP A 58 21.56 -0.80 -3.69
C ASP A 58 20.59 -0.36 -4.79
N THR A 59 20.99 -0.58 -6.05
CA THR A 59 20.19 -0.22 -7.22
C THR A 59 18.85 -0.93 -7.28
N GLU A 60 18.75 -2.16 -6.75
CA GLU A 60 17.49 -2.91 -6.73
C GLU A 60 16.51 -2.33 -5.70
N ALA A 61 17.01 -1.83 -4.57
CA ALA A 61 16.22 -1.07 -3.62
C ALA A 61 15.72 0.27 -4.22
N VAL A 62 16.54 0.96 -5.01
CA VAL A 62 16.13 2.18 -5.75
C VAL A 62 14.96 1.87 -6.70
N GLU A 63 15.07 0.81 -7.50
CA GLU A 63 14.01 0.42 -8.43
C GLU A 63 12.74 -0.10 -7.71
N LEU A 64 12.87 -0.71 -6.53
CA LEU A 64 11.74 -1.04 -5.67
C LEU A 64 11.03 0.23 -5.16
N LEU A 65 11.77 1.24 -4.72
CA LEU A 65 11.21 2.53 -4.32
C LEU A 65 10.51 3.21 -5.52
N ARG A 66 11.11 3.17 -6.71
CA ARG A 66 10.51 3.64 -7.97
C ARG A 66 9.16 2.96 -8.24
N ALA A 67 9.09 1.63 -8.08
CA ALA A 67 7.87 0.86 -8.22
C ALA A 67 6.80 1.32 -7.21
N PHE A 68 7.17 1.56 -5.95
CA PHE A 68 6.24 2.09 -4.95
C PHE A 68 5.72 3.49 -5.32
N ILE A 69 6.57 4.38 -5.82
CA ILE A 69 6.16 5.74 -6.24
C ILE A 69 5.17 5.65 -7.40
N LYS A 70 5.45 4.83 -8.41
CA LYS A 70 4.51 4.56 -9.51
C LYS A 70 3.21 3.98 -8.98
N TRP A 71 3.28 3.00 -8.06
CA TRP A 71 2.10 2.42 -7.44
C TRP A 71 1.27 3.51 -6.76
N ILE A 72 1.86 4.39 -5.96
CA ILE A 72 1.17 5.51 -5.27
C ILE A 72 0.47 6.44 -6.27
N LEU A 73 1.15 6.83 -7.34
CA LEU A 73 0.65 7.77 -8.35
C LEU A 73 -0.58 7.27 -9.11
N LEU A 74 -0.64 5.96 -9.39
CA LEU A 74 -1.76 5.34 -10.12
C LEU A 74 -3.11 5.61 -9.44
N PRO A 75 -4.18 5.92 -10.19
CA PRO A 75 -5.52 6.04 -9.63
C PRO A 75 -5.94 4.75 -8.89
N LYS A 76 -6.53 4.92 -7.70
CA LYS A 76 -6.95 3.79 -6.87
C LYS A 76 -8.42 3.46 -7.09
N ASP A 77 -8.67 2.20 -7.40
CA ASP A 77 -10.03 1.69 -7.50
C ASP A 77 -10.62 1.45 -6.11
N ARG A 78 -11.61 2.27 -5.73
CA ARG A 78 -12.30 2.19 -4.44
C ARG A 78 -13.53 1.27 -4.43
N SER A 79 -13.80 0.52 -5.52
CA SER A 79 -14.85 -0.50 -5.50
C SER A 79 -14.32 -1.88 -5.11
N LYS A 80 -13.00 -2.09 -5.07
CA LYS A 80 -12.37 -3.39 -4.84
C LYS A 80 -11.12 -3.31 -3.95
N LYS A 81 -10.64 -4.47 -3.53
CA LYS A 81 -9.32 -4.59 -2.86
C LYS A 81 -8.20 -4.24 -3.84
N TYR A 82 -7.03 -3.92 -3.31
CA TYR A 82 -5.89 -3.61 -4.16
C TYR A 82 -5.32 -4.84 -4.86
N PRO A 83 -4.85 -4.67 -6.12
CA PRO A 83 -4.00 -5.67 -6.77
C PRO A 83 -2.59 -5.74 -6.16
N ILE A 84 -2.23 -4.78 -5.29
CA ILE A 84 -0.97 -4.74 -4.54
C ILE A 84 -1.32 -4.35 -3.10
N GLU A 85 -1.36 -5.34 -2.20
CA GLU A 85 -1.70 -5.16 -0.79
C GLU A 85 -0.44 -4.95 0.06
N LYS A 86 0.35 -3.93 -0.28
CA LYS A 86 1.65 -3.65 0.37
C LYS A 86 1.76 -2.23 0.89
N ALA A 87 2.34 -2.10 2.08
CA ALA A 87 2.82 -0.85 2.69
C ALA A 87 4.35 -0.81 2.66
N LEU A 88 4.89 0.40 2.71
CA LEU A 88 6.33 0.64 2.70
C LEU A 88 6.79 1.20 4.05
N ASP A 89 7.74 0.50 4.68
CA ASP A 89 8.44 0.97 5.87
C ASP A 89 9.86 1.39 5.49
N LEU A 90 10.21 2.62 5.83
CA LEU A 90 11.55 3.17 5.70
C LEU A 90 12.26 3.03 7.04
N LEU A 91 13.31 2.22 7.11
CA LEU A 91 14.05 1.97 8.34
C LEU A 91 15.45 2.59 8.27
N GLY A 92 15.86 3.35 9.28
CA GLY A 92 17.23 3.86 9.33
C GLY A 92 17.45 4.86 10.45
N PRO A 93 18.67 5.26 10.78
CA PRO A 93 18.92 6.21 11.87
C PRO A 93 18.39 7.62 11.55
N LYS A 94 18.30 8.49 12.57
CA LYS A 94 17.99 9.91 12.37
C LYS A 94 19.02 10.55 11.43
N GLY A 95 18.55 11.34 10.46
CA GLY A 95 19.41 11.99 9.46
C GLY A 95 19.82 11.11 8.27
N SER A 96 19.22 9.94 8.08
CA SER A 96 19.49 9.07 6.92
C SER A 96 18.73 9.43 5.65
N GLY A 97 18.03 10.57 5.60
CA GLY A 97 17.28 11.02 4.42
C GLY A 97 15.83 10.51 4.31
N LYS A 98 15.32 9.71 5.26
CA LYS A 98 13.90 9.24 5.24
C LYS A 98 12.90 10.38 5.15
N GLY A 99 13.08 11.45 5.94
CA GLY A 99 12.22 12.63 5.90
C GLY A 99 12.25 13.30 4.53
N THR A 100 13.44 13.54 3.99
CA THR A 100 13.66 14.08 2.64
C THR A 100 12.98 13.25 1.55
N PHE A 101 13.01 11.92 1.66
CA PHE A 101 12.28 11.02 0.76
C PHE A 101 10.75 11.23 0.86
N LEU A 102 10.22 11.27 2.09
CA LEU A 102 8.79 11.49 2.32
C LEU A 102 8.34 12.86 1.80
N ASP A 103 9.13 13.91 2.02
CA ASP A 103 8.84 15.26 1.54
C ASP A 103 8.79 15.32 0.02
N ALA A 104 9.78 14.73 -0.66
CA ALA A 104 9.79 14.63 -2.11
C ALA A 104 8.55 13.85 -2.64
N LEU A 105 8.17 12.76 -1.98
CA LEU A 105 7.00 11.97 -2.35
C LEU A 105 5.69 12.74 -2.17
N MET A 106 5.56 13.52 -1.09
CA MET A 106 4.42 14.40 -0.84
C MET A 106 4.33 15.53 -1.88
N ASN A 107 5.48 16.08 -2.33
CA ASN A 107 5.51 17.04 -3.43
C ASN A 107 5.04 16.41 -4.76
N VAL A 108 5.48 15.19 -5.06
CA VAL A 108 5.09 14.44 -6.26
C VAL A 108 3.60 14.11 -6.27
N VAL A 109 2.97 13.80 -5.15
CA VAL A 109 1.51 13.56 -5.14
C VAL A 109 0.67 14.83 -4.97
N GLY A 110 1.28 15.91 -4.49
CA GLY A 110 0.62 17.13 -4.05
C GLY A 110 0.03 17.02 -2.63
N SER A 111 -0.03 18.17 -1.95
CA SER A 111 -0.56 18.30 -0.57
C SER A 111 -2.01 17.80 -0.45
N GLU A 112 -2.86 18.11 -1.43
CA GLU A 112 -4.27 17.69 -1.44
C GLU A 112 -4.46 16.17 -1.55
N SER A 113 -3.48 15.46 -2.11
CA SER A 113 -3.48 14.00 -2.21
C SER A 113 -2.67 13.31 -1.10
N THR A 114 -2.15 14.09 -0.16
CA THR A 114 -1.38 13.59 0.98
C THR A 114 -2.24 13.56 2.24
N GLY A 115 -2.19 12.45 2.96
CA GLY A 115 -2.67 12.33 4.34
C GLY A 115 -1.50 12.07 5.28
N THR A 116 -1.62 12.53 6.51
CA THR A 116 -0.68 12.20 7.60
C THR A 116 -1.43 11.54 8.74
N PHE A 117 -0.76 10.68 9.49
CA PHE A 117 -1.35 10.00 10.64
C PHE A 117 -0.27 9.53 11.61
N ASP A 118 -0.71 9.17 12.82
CA ASP A 118 0.06 8.36 13.77
C ASP A 118 -0.67 7.03 14.07
N SER A 119 0.03 6.09 14.70
CA SER A 119 -0.52 4.77 15.05
C SER A 119 -1.82 4.84 15.90
N ALA A 120 -2.04 5.92 16.66
CA ALA A 120 -3.27 6.12 17.44
C ALA A 120 -4.44 6.60 16.56
N SER A 121 -4.16 7.39 15.54
CA SER A 121 -5.14 7.96 14.62
C SER A 121 -5.88 6.90 13.80
N PHE A 122 -5.27 5.74 13.56
CA PHE A 122 -5.95 4.64 12.83
C PHE A 122 -7.21 4.11 13.51
N GLN A 123 -7.35 4.33 14.82
CA GLN A 123 -8.47 3.81 15.59
C GLN A 123 -9.71 4.71 15.53
N SER A 124 -9.59 5.92 14.99
CA SER A 124 -10.66 6.91 14.98
C SER A 124 -11.36 6.98 13.62
N PRO A 125 -12.66 6.67 13.52
CA PRO A 125 -13.44 6.87 12.30
C PRO A 125 -13.39 8.31 11.77
N ASN A 126 -13.20 9.31 12.64
CA ASN A 126 -13.03 10.70 12.23
C ASN A 126 -11.68 10.94 11.55
N SER A 127 -10.61 10.37 12.09
CA SER A 127 -9.26 10.50 11.52
C SER A 127 -9.17 9.76 10.18
N LEU A 128 -9.77 8.57 10.07
CA LEU A 128 -9.84 7.82 8.82
C LEU A 128 -10.60 8.57 7.72
N THR A 129 -11.59 9.39 8.06
CA THR A 129 -12.28 10.26 7.09
C THR A 129 -11.32 11.22 6.38
N GLN A 130 -10.28 11.70 7.06
CA GLN A 130 -9.30 12.65 6.48
C GLN A 130 -8.41 11.99 5.42
N LEU A 131 -8.33 10.66 5.43
CA LEU A 131 -7.56 9.85 4.49
C LEU A 131 -8.35 9.51 3.23
N LEU A 132 -9.64 9.84 3.18
CA LEU A 132 -10.45 9.66 1.98
C LEU A 132 -9.84 10.47 0.82
N ASP A 133 -9.76 9.81 -0.33
CA ASP A 133 -9.24 10.39 -1.57
C ASP A 133 -7.72 10.70 -1.53
N LYS A 134 -7.01 10.44 -0.43
CA LYS A 134 -5.55 10.62 -0.39
C LYS A 134 -4.86 9.49 -1.15
N LYS A 135 -3.88 9.81 -2.02
CA LYS A 135 -3.05 8.83 -2.75
C LYS A 135 -2.04 8.16 -1.83
N ILE A 136 -1.48 8.95 -0.91
CA ILE A 136 -0.51 8.50 0.07
C ILE A 136 -0.95 8.89 1.48
N THR A 137 -0.57 8.07 2.43
CA THR A 137 -0.78 8.32 3.84
C THR A 137 0.53 8.03 4.57
N VAL A 138 1.08 9.07 5.20
CA VAL A 138 2.44 9.09 5.74
C VAL A 138 2.43 9.11 7.27
N ASP A 139 3.26 8.29 7.88
CA ASP A 139 3.65 8.38 9.30
C ASP A 139 5.16 8.62 9.38
N ALA A 140 5.55 9.89 9.55
CA ALA A 140 6.93 10.35 9.45
C ALA A 140 7.76 10.13 10.73
N ASP A 141 7.08 9.98 11.88
CA ASP A 141 7.69 9.86 13.22
C ASP A 141 7.05 8.72 14.01
N SER A 142 6.96 7.56 13.38
CA SER A 142 6.25 6.43 13.97
C SER A 142 7.00 5.94 15.21
N PHE A 143 6.37 6.10 16.38
CA PHE A 143 6.87 5.64 17.67
C PHE A 143 6.71 4.14 17.81
N GLY A 144 7.47 3.38 17.02
CA GLY A 144 7.84 1.99 17.28
C GLY A 144 6.74 0.98 17.59
N ARG A 145 5.44 1.30 17.47
CA ARG A 145 4.36 0.40 17.87
C ARG A 145 3.16 0.53 16.94
N ILE A 146 2.71 -0.61 16.43
CA ILE A 146 1.49 -0.71 15.63
C ILE A 146 0.36 -1.13 16.57
N SER A 147 -0.54 -0.21 16.88
CA SER A 147 -1.54 -0.40 17.94
C SER A 147 -2.69 -1.32 17.54
N ASP A 148 -3.11 -1.26 16.27
CA ASP A 148 -4.18 -2.06 15.69
C ASP A 148 -3.75 -2.65 14.34
N VAL A 149 -3.18 -3.85 14.41
CA VAL A 149 -2.73 -4.61 13.23
C VAL A 149 -3.90 -4.95 12.31
N GLY A 150 -5.08 -5.23 12.85
CA GLY A 150 -6.26 -5.60 12.07
C GLY A 150 -6.74 -4.45 11.19
N GLN A 151 -6.88 -3.27 11.77
CA GLN A 151 -7.27 -2.05 11.06
C GLN A 151 -6.21 -1.62 10.05
N PHE A 152 -4.92 -1.69 10.42
CA PHE A 152 -3.82 -1.44 9.49
C PHE A 152 -3.90 -2.36 8.26
N ASN A 153 -4.07 -3.67 8.48
CA ASN A 153 -4.18 -4.66 7.41
C ASN A 153 -5.37 -4.39 6.48
N LYS A 154 -6.50 -3.96 7.03
CA LYS A 154 -7.66 -3.54 6.24
C LYS A 154 -7.31 -2.38 5.32
N ILE A 155 -6.66 -1.34 5.84
CA ILE A 155 -6.30 -0.15 5.05
C ILE A 155 -5.30 -0.50 3.95
N VAL A 156 -4.26 -1.28 4.25
CA VAL A 156 -3.26 -1.71 3.25
C VAL A 156 -3.87 -2.56 2.13
N SER A 157 -4.81 -3.45 2.46
CA SER A 157 -5.57 -4.24 1.47
C SER A 157 -6.72 -3.46 0.80
N ASN A 158 -6.90 -2.18 1.17
CA ASN A 158 -8.02 -1.32 0.79
C ASN A 158 -9.40 -1.91 1.14
N GLU A 159 -9.51 -2.71 2.20
CA GLU A 159 -10.78 -3.21 2.75
C GLU A 159 -11.66 -2.08 3.30
N PRO A 160 -13.00 -2.24 3.34
CA PRO A 160 -13.86 -1.21 3.89
C PRO A 160 -13.56 -1.00 5.37
N VAL A 161 -13.41 0.27 5.74
CA VAL A 161 -13.22 0.72 7.13
C VAL A 161 -14.32 1.69 7.50
N LEU A 162 -14.66 1.73 8.79
CA LEU A 162 -15.67 2.63 9.31
C LEU A 162 -15.13 4.07 9.33
N VAL A 163 -15.80 4.98 8.62
CA VAL A 163 -15.48 6.41 8.61
C VAL A 163 -16.67 7.22 9.12
N LYS A 164 -16.38 8.38 9.69
CA LYS A 164 -17.39 9.32 10.18
C LYS A 164 -17.15 10.71 9.59
N LYS A 165 -17.98 11.11 8.63
CA LYS A 165 -17.99 12.48 8.09
C LYS A 165 -18.78 13.37 9.04
N LEU A 166 -18.32 14.60 9.24
CA LEU A 166 -19.01 15.55 10.10
C LEU A 166 -20.46 15.76 9.59
N TYR A 167 -21.42 15.73 10.51
CA TYR A 167 -22.86 15.83 10.23
C TYR A 167 -23.44 14.73 9.31
N LYS A 168 -22.76 13.59 9.21
CA LYS A 168 -23.26 12.41 8.50
C LYS A 168 -23.14 11.16 9.37
N ASP A 169 -23.97 10.18 9.08
CA ASP A 169 -23.86 8.86 9.70
C ASP A 169 -22.52 8.21 9.36
N MET A 170 -22.10 7.31 10.25
CA MET A 170 -20.95 6.47 9.97
C MET A 170 -21.25 5.57 8.77
N ALA A 171 -20.25 5.40 7.92
CA ALA A 171 -20.36 4.54 6.74
C ALA A 171 -19.07 3.75 6.54
N ASN A 172 -19.17 2.60 5.90
CA ASN A 172 -18.00 1.88 5.45
C ASN A 172 -17.48 2.50 4.16
N ALA A 173 -16.17 2.79 4.11
CA ALA A 173 -15.52 3.33 2.93
C ALA A 173 -14.17 2.65 2.70
N ARG A 174 -13.77 2.56 1.42
CA ARG A 174 -12.40 2.20 1.04
C ARG A 174 -11.62 3.50 0.87
N LEU A 175 -10.53 3.66 1.61
CA LEU A 175 -9.80 4.93 1.68
C LEU A 175 -9.13 5.29 0.35
N GLY A 176 -8.59 4.30 -0.36
CA GLY A 176 -7.90 4.55 -1.62
C GLY A 176 -6.50 5.14 -1.45
N THR A 177 -5.86 4.93 -0.30
CA THR A 177 -4.51 5.39 0.02
C THR A 177 -3.48 4.25 0.07
N VAL A 178 -2.20 4.57 -0.12
CA VAL A 178 -1.05 3.69 0.14
C VAL A 178 -0.30 4.21 1.37
N ILE A 179 0.02 3.31 2.30
CA ILE A 179 0.70 3.68 3.54
C ILE A 179 2.22 3.65 3.35
N VAL A 180 2.89 4.73 3.75
CA VAL A 180 4.36 4.80 3.87
C VAL A 180 4.71 5.29 5.27
N ARG A 181 5.63 4.61 5.95
CA ARG A 181 6.01 4.93 7.34
C ARG A 181 7.51 5.04 7.46
N ALA A 182 7.99 5.93 8.32
CA ALA A 182 9.39 6.04 8.65
C ALA A 182 9.65 5.64 10.11
N TYR A 183 10.64 4.78 10.28
CA TYR A 183 11.06 4.23 11.56
C TYR A 183 12.55 4.49 11.79
N ASN A 184 12.88 4.90 13.02
CA ASN A 184 14.28 5.00 13.44
C ASN A 184 14.84 3.68 13.99
N ARG A 185 13.94 2.78 14.43
CA ARG A 185 14.22 1.44 14.95
C ARG A 185 13.09 0.52 14.51
N VAL A 186 13.35 -0.78 14.44
CA VAL A 186 12.33 -1.76 14.11
C VAL A 186 11.13 -1.59 15.06
N PRO A 187 9.90 -1.45 14.54
CA PRO A 187 8.72 -1.34 15.39
C PRO A 187 8.39 -2.67 16.05
N GLU A 188 7.98 -2.59 17.30
CA GLU A 188 7.33 -3.64 18.05
C GLU A 188 5.89 -3.81 17.59
N VAL A 189 5.49 -5.06 17.40
CA VAL A 189 4.14 -5.43 16.97
C VAL A 189 3.51 -6.29 18.07
N PRO A 190 2.29 -5.98 18.52
CA PRO A 190 1.56 -6.84 19.45
C PRO A 190 1.33 -8.24 18.87
N ASP A 191 1.26 -9.25 19.74
CA ASP A 191 1.02 -10.66 19.40
C ASP A 191 -0.03 -10.84 18.28
N GLY A 192 0.37 -11.42 17.14
CA GLY A 192 -0.51 -11.70 15.98
C GLY A 192 -0.14 -10.95 14.69
N SER A 193 1.15 -10.94 14.32
CA SER A 193 1.70 -10.13 13.22
C SER A 193 1.65 -10.76 11.82
N GLU A 194 1.23 -12.03 11.65
CA GLU A 194 1.33 -12.72 10.35
C GLU A 194 0.62 -11.94 9.21
N GLY A 195 -0.54 -11.36 9.51
CA GLY A 195 -1.26 -10.52 8.57
C GLY A 195 -0.49 -9.23 8.21
N LEU A 196 0.26 -8.67 9.15
CA LEU A 196 1.09 -7.49 8.93
C LEU A 196 2.34 -7.82 8.11
N ASP A 197 3.01 -8.92 8.44
CA ASP A 197 4.30 -9.28 7.88
C ASP A 197 4.21 -9.52 6.37
N ARG A 198 3.14 -10.16 5.90
CA ARG A 198 2.85 -10.30 4.47
C ARG A 198 2.51 -9.01 3.74
N ARG A 199 2.31 -7.90 4.44
CA ARG A 199 1.87 -6.61 3.89
C ARG A 199 2.95 -5.53 3.97
N VAL A 200 3.94 -5.66 4.83
CA VAL A 200 4.97 -4.65 5.03
C VAL A 200 6.22 -5.02 4.24
N ILE A 201 6.71 -4.09 3.43
CA ILE A 201 8.03 -4.17 2.80
C ILE A 201 8.93 -3.14 3.49
N VAL A 202 10.10 -3.58 3.94
CA VAL A 202 11.06 -2.73 4.66
C VAL A 202 12.20 -2.37 3.72
N VAL A 203 12.40 -1.08 3.47
CA VAL A 203 13.57 -0.55 2.76
C VAL A 203 14.45 0.21 3.75
N CYS A 204 15.73 -0.15 3.80
CA CYS A 204 16.68 0.45 4.71
C CYS A 204 17.36 1.69 4.12
N PHE A 205 17.26 2.80 4.82
CA PHE A 205 18.00 4.04 4.60
C PHE A 205 19.21 4.02 5.54
N ASN A 206 20.25 3.28 5.16
CA ASN A 206 21.40 2.95 6.03
C ASN A 206 22.45 4.06 6.08
N ASN A 207 22.49 4.92 5.07
CA ASN A 207 23.54 5.90 4.93
C ASN A 207 23.09 7.26 5.43
N LYS A 208 23.92 7.84 6.31
CA LYS A 208 23.86 9.28 6.55
C LYS A 208 24.81 9.95 5.58
N PRO A 209 24.39 11.04 4.91
CA PRO A 209 25.26 11.74 3.99
C PRO A 209 26.48 12.27 4.74
N ARG A 210 27.66 12.18 4.12
CA ARG A 210 28.92 12.68 4.72
C ARG A 210 28.90 14.20 4.88
N SER A 211 28.24 14.89 3.97
CA SER A 211 28.00 16.33 4.00
C SER A 211 26.50 16.59 3.88
N LEU A 212 25.94 17.35 4.82
CA LEU A 212 24.52 17.72 4.78
C LEU A 212 24.31 18.81 3.73
N ASP A 213 23.60 18.46 2.66
CA ASP A 213 23.07 19.43 1.70
C ASP A 213 21.74 19.97 2.22
N LEU A 214 21.78 21.16 2.82
CA LEU A 214 20.60 21.80 3.42
C LEU A 214 19.56 22.21 2.37
N ASP A 215 19.99 22.43 1.13
CA ASP A 215 19.13 22.83 0.02
C ASP A 215 18.53 21.61 -0.72
N LEU A 216 18.90 20.39 -0.32
CA LEU A 216 18.44 19.16 -0.99
C LEU A 216 16.91 19.09 -1.10
N PRO A 217 16.10 19.37 -0.05
CA PRO A 217 14.64 19.36 -0.20
C PRO A 217 14.13 20.31 -1.28
N GLN A 218 14.73 21.50 -1.41
CA GLN A 218 14.39 22.48 -2.44
C GLN A 218 14.85 22.02 -3.84
N LYS A 219 16.05 21.44 -3.95
CA LYS A 219 16.54 20.86 -5.21
C LYS A 219 15.62 19.74 -5.70
N LEU A 220 15.18 18.87 -4.80
CA LEU A 220 14.26 17.78 -5.12
C LEU A 220 12.86 18.27 -5.46
N SER A 221 12.37 19.35 -4.85
CA SER A 221 11.07 19.92 -5.21
C SER A 221 11.06 20.48 -6.63
N LEU A 222 12.18 21.05 -7.10
CA LEU A 222 12.34 21.48 -8.50
C LEU A 222 12.36 20.30 -9.49
N GLU A 223 12.81 19.12 -9.05
CA GLU A 223 12.82 17.90 -9.88
C GLU A 223 11.48 17.15 -9.85
N THR A 224 10.43 17.65 -9.18
CA THR A 224 9.14 16.95 -9.02
C THR A 224 8.56 16.40 -10.34
N PRO A 225 8.49 17.17 -11.45
CA PRO A 225 8.04 16.63 -12.75
C PRO A 225 8.92 15.47 -13.25
N GLY A 226 10.23 15.55 -13.03
CA GLY A 226 11.19 14.52 -13.39
C GLY A 226 11.07 13.26 -12.52
N ILE A 227 10.83 13.41 -11.21
CA ILE A 227 10.59 12.28 -10.30
C ILE A 227 9.31 11.55 -10.72
N PHE A 228 8.26 12.32 -11.04
CA PHE A 228 7.05 11.77 -11.62
C PHE A 228 7.35 10.99 -12.90
N GLN A 229 8.00 11.60 -13.89
CA GLN A 229 8.28 10.97 -15.19
C GLN A 229 9.17 9.71 -15.05
N TRP A 230 10.17 9.77 -14.17
CA TRP A 230 11.05 8.66 -13.84
C TRP A 230 10.26 7.48 -13.26
N ALA A 231 9.41 7.70 -12.26
CA ALA A 231 8.55 6.64 -11.74
C ALA A 231 7.50 6.20 -12.79
N TRP A 232 6.92 7.17 -13.51
CA TRP A 232 5.82 6.97 -14.44
C TRP A 232 6.17 6.08 -15.63
N SER A 233 7.42 6.16 -16.10
CA SER A 233 7.94 5.34 -17.20
C SER A 233 8.07 3.85 -16.86
N MET A 234 7.94 3.43 -15.59
CA MET A 234 7.91 2.02 -15.23
C MET A 234 6.57 1.37 -15.64
N PRO A 235 6.59 0.30 -16.45
CA PRO A 235 5.37 -0.45 -16.80
C PRO A 235 4.69 -1.03 -15.56
N PHE A 236 3.36 -1.12 -15.56
CA PHE A 236 2.62 -1.58 -14.38
C PHE A 236 2.93 -3.04 -13.99
N GLU A 237 3.21 -3.91 -14.95
CA GLU A 237 3.62 -5.29 -14.64
C GLU A 237 5.00 -5.35 -13.97
N GLU A 238 5.91 -4.45 -14.33
CA GLU A 238 7.19 -4.29 -13.64
C GLU A 238 7.00 -3.84 -12.19
N VAL A 239 6.09 -2.87 -11.96
CA VAL A 239 5.72 -2.40 -10.61
C VAL A 239 5.24 -3.55 -9.76
N LYS A 240 4.29 -4.35 -10.26
CA LYS A 240 3.78 -5.52 -9.54
C LYS A 240 4.89 -6.51 -9.26
N ARG A 241 5.71 -6.86 -10.27
CA ARG A 241 6.79 -7.84 -10.12
C ARG A 241 7.75 -7.42 -9.01
N ARG A 242 8.26 -6.19 -9.06
CA ARG A 242 9.21 -5.68 -8.06
C ARG A 242 8.64 -5.66 -6.66
N ILE A 243 7.39 -5.24 -6.50
CA ILE A 243 6.74 -5.20 -5.18
C ILE A 243 6.44 -6.60 -4.65
N TYR A 244 6.00 -7.54 -5.49
CA TYR A 244 5.68 -8.91 -5.05
C TYR A 244 6.90 -9.82 -4.87
N ARG A 245 8.02 -9.49 -5.53
CA ARG A 245 9.32 -10.16 -5.40
C ARG A 245 10.33 -9.29 -4.65
N ALA A 246 9.86 -8.41 -3.77
CA ALA A 246 10.71 -7.53 -2.97
C ALA A 246 11.73 -8.30 -2.10
N GLY A 247 11.46 -9.56 -1.76
CA GLY A 247 12.38 -10.46 -1.07
C GLY A 247 13.59 -10.91 -1.89
N GLU A 248 13.63 -10.63 -3.20
CA GLU A 248 14.83 -10.84 -4.03
C GLU A 248 15.85 -9.71 -3.88
N VAL A 249 15.39 -8.55 -3.39
CA VAL A 249 16.29 -7.46 -3.02
C VAL A 249 16.94 -7.84 -1.70
N LYS A 250 18.25 -8.10 -1.73
CA LYS A 250 19.02 -8.61 -0.58
C LYS A 250 18.85 -7.74 0.66
N SER A 251 18.93 -6.42 0.52
CA SER A 251 18.78 -5.49 1.66
C SER A 251 17.38 -5.56 2.29
N VAL A 252 16.34 -5.71 1.48
CA VAL A 252 14.94 -5.85 1.90
C VAL A 252 14.71 -7.19 2.59
N ALA A 253 15.25 -8.29 2.05
CA ALA A 253 15.18 -9.60 2.67
C ALA A 253 15.80 -9.58 4.08
N VAL A 254 17.02 -9.05 4.19
CA VAL A 254 17.72 -8.91 5.48
C VAL A 254 16.93 -8.05 6.45
N ALA A 255 16.41 -6.90 6.01
CA ALA A 255 15.64 -5.99 6.85
C ALA A 255 14.32 -6.63 7.33
N SER A 256 13.64 -7.34 6.45
CA SER A 256 12.36 -7.99 6.73
C SER A 256 12.54 -9.18 7.67
N THR A 257 13.57 -10.00 7.48
CA THR A 257 13.96 -11.09 8.39
C THR A 257 14.28 -10.55 9.79
N LYS A 258 15.13 -9.52 9.87
CA LYS A 258 15.48 -8.90 11.17
C LYS A 258 14.24 -8.35 11.88
N ARG A 259 13.34 -7.70 11.14
CA ARG A 259 12.07 -7.21 11.70
C ARG A 259 11.22 -8.36 12.24
N PHE A 260 11.16 -9.48 11.52
CA PHE A 260 10.42 -10.65 11.92
C PHE A 260 10.99 -11.30 13.18
N GLU A 261 12.30 -11.54 13.24
CA GLU A 261 12.98 -12.14 14.39
C GLU A 261 12.78 -11.33 15.68
N ILE A 262 12.91 -10.00 15.60
CA ILE A 262 12.68 -9.09 16.75
C ILE A 262 11.25 -9.22 17.30
N ASN A 263 10.26 -9.41 16.42
CA ASN A 263 8.85 -9.49 16.80
C ASN A 263 8.38 -10.93 17.09
N ASN A 264 9.18 -11.95 16.77
CA ASN A 264 8.85 -13.36 16.94
C ASN A 264 10.01 -14.08 17.65
N PRO A 265 10.29 -13.78 18.94
CA PRO A 265 11.39 -14.42 19.67
C PRO A 265 11.22 -15.94 19.76
N GLU A 266 9.99 -16.46 19.72
CA GLU A 266 9.72 -17.90 19.61
C GLU A 266 10.31 -18.54 18.35
N TYR A 267 10.40 -17.82 17.23
CA TYR A 267 11.04 -18.32 16.01
C TYR A 267 12.55 -18.42 16.21
N VAL A 268 13.16 -17.39 16.81
CA VAL A 268 14.60 -17.37 17.14
C VAL A 268 14.95 -18.52 18.09
N PHE A 269 14.13 -18.73 19.11
CA PHE A 269 14.25 -19.88 20.02
C PHE A 269 14.26 -21.22 19.27
N LEU A 270 13.32 -21.43 18.32
CA LEU A 270 13.30 -22.67 17.53
C LEU A 270 14.56 -22.83 16.69
N GLN A 271 15.08 -21.75 16.10
CA GLN A 271 16.31 -21.80 15.30
C GLN A 271 17.53 -22.15 16.14
N GLU A 272 17.70 -21.50 17.28
CA GLU A 272 18.89 -21.66 18.13
C GLU A 272 18.90 -22.99 18.88
N VAL A 273 17.75 -23.43 19.39
CA VAL A 273 17.66 -24.64 20.25
C VAL A 273 17.30 -25.89 19.44
N PHE A 274 16.53 -25.74 18.37
CA PHE A 274 15.95 -26.85 17.59
C PHE A 274 16.22 -26.74 16.08
N GLY A 275 17.26 -26.04 15.64
CA GLY A 275 17.51 -25.73 14.23
C GLY A 275 17.54 -26.95 13.29
N GLU A 276 18.07 -28.09 13.74
CA GLU A 276 18.11 -29.35 12.99
C GLU A 276 16.83 -30.22 13.13
N GLY A 277 15.80 -29.67 13.77
CA GLY A 277 14.57 -30.38 14.10
C GLY A 277 14.74 -31.33 15.28
N ASN A 278 13.67 -31.55 16.04
CA ASN A 278 13.70 -32.46 17.18
C ASN A 278 12.29 -32.91 17.58
N ARG A 279 12.19 -34.01 18.31
CA ARG A 279 10.96 -34.43 18.98
C ARG A 279 11.20 -34.52 20.48
N VAL A 280 10.57 -33.65 21.25
CA VAL A 280 10.78 -33.54 22.70
C VAL A 280 9.44 -33.54 23.45
N ARG A 281 9.44 -33.88 24.74
CA ARG A 281 8.20 -33.77 25.54
C ARG A 281 7.79 -32.31 25.64
N VAL A 282 6.49 -32.02 25.60
CA VAL A 282 5.98 -30.63 25.69
C VAL A 282 6.41 -29.95 27.00
N GLY A 283 6.57 -30.72 28.09
CA GLY A 283 7.11 -30.22 29.35
C GLY A 283 8.55 -29.71 29.20
N ASP A 284 9.42 -30.53 28.62
CA ASP A 284 10.84 -30.22 28.42
C ASP A 284 11.03 -29.11 27.38
N PHE A 285 10.21 -29.11 26.31
CA PHE A 285 10.14 -28.00 25.34
C PHE A 285 9.87 -26.67 26.04
N TYR A 286 8.84 -26.63 26.89
CA TYR A 286 8.47 -25.41 27.59
C TYR A 286 9.53 -25.00 28.62
N ALA A 287 10.18 -25.95 29.30
CA ALA A 287 11.28 -25.65 30.21
C ALA A 287 12.46 -25.01 29.46
N SER A 288 12.89 -25.60 28.34
CA SER A 288 13.96 -25.05 27.51
C SER A 288 13.65 -23.64 26.98
N TYR A 289 12.38 -23.36 26.65
CA TYR A 289 11.93 -22.01 26.28
C TYR A 289 12.04 -21.02 27.43
N LEU A 290 11.66 -21.39 28.66
CA LEU A 290 11.78 -20.52 29.82
C LEU A 290 13.24 -20.18 30.12
N ASP A 291 14.12 -21.17 30.04
CA ASP A 291 15.56 -20.99 30.25
C ASP A 291 16.14 -20.07 29.16
N TRP A 292 15.83 -20.34 27.89
CA TRP A 292 16.25 -19.50 26.76
C TRP A 292 15.74 -18.06 26.89
N CYS A 293 14.48 -17.85 27.29
CA CYS A 293 13.92 -16.52 27.53
C CYS A 293 14.68 -15.77 28.64
N LYS A 294 15.06 -16.47 29.71
CA LYS A 294 15.81 -15.89 30.82
C LYS A 294 17.22 -15.49 30.39
N GLU A 295 17.89 -16.31 29.59
CA GLU A 295 19.23 -16.03 29.05
C GLU A 295 19.23 -14.87 28.06
N ASN A 296 18.17 -14.73 27.26
CA ASN A 296 18.05 -13.69 26.23
C ASN A 296 17.30 -12.43 26.69
N GLY A 297 16.85 -12.36 27.94
CA GLY A 297 16.10 -11.21 28.47
C GLY A 297 14.73 -10.98 27.83
N VAL A 298 14.12 -12.04 27.30
CA VAL A 298 12.81 -12.00 26.62
C VAL A 298 11.70 -12.37 27.59
N GLY A 299 10.57 -11.64 27.55
CA GLY A 299 9.39 -11.99 28.33
C GLY A 299 8.75 -13.30 27.86
N ALA A 300 8.72 -14.31 28.75
CA ALA A 300 8.21 -15.64 28.39
C ALA A 300 6.69 -15.66 28.20
N LYS A 301 6.23 -16.21 27.07
CA LYS A 301 4.81 -16.53 26.84
C LYS A 301 4.39 -17.72 27.70
N LYS A 302 3.14 -17.72 28.18
CA LYS A 302 2.54 -18.91 28.82
C LYS A 302 2.52 -20.08 27.85
N ARG A 303 2.70 -21.31 28.34
CA ARG A 303 2.77 -22.55 27.53
C ARG A 303 1.76 -22.64 26.39
N ARG A 304 0.46 -22.42 26.67
CA ARG A 304 -0.59 -22.47 25.64
C ARG A 304 -0.34 -21.47 24.50
N LYS A 305 0.07 -20.25 24.84
CA LYS A 305 0.34 -19.16 23.89
C LYS A 305 1.64 -19.41 23.11
N LEU A 306 2.66 -19.98 23.75
CA LEU A 306 3.85 -20.45 23.04
C LEU A 306 3.48 -21.48 21.99
N MET A 307 2.75 -22.54 22.37
CA MET A 307 2.35 -23.61 21.44
C MET A 307 1.49 -23.09 20.28
N GLU A 308 0.63 -22.11 20.54
CA GLU A 308 -0.16 -21.40 19.52
C GLU A 308 0.77 -20.66 18.53
N ALA A 309 1.76 -19.91 19.03
CA ALA A 309 2.71 -19.16 18.21
C ALA A 309 3.61 -20.07 17.37
N VAL A 310 4.26 -21.07 17.97
CA VAL A 310 5.19 -21.96 17.24
C VAL A 310 4.51 -22.88 16.23
N SER A 311 3.19 -23.04 16.32
CA SER A 311 2.42 -23.79 15.32
C SER A 311 2.48 -23.14 13.93
N ALA A 312 2.60 -21.82 13.85
CA ALA A 312 2.80 -21.08 12.59
C ALA A 312 4.12 -21.47 11.90
N PHE A 313 5.07 -22.03 12.64
CA PHE A 313 6.38 -22.47 12.14
C PHE A 313 6.44 -24.00 11.94
N GLY A 314 5.28 -24.66 11.90
CA GLY A 314 5.17 -26.09 11.65
C GLY A 314 5.39 -26.98 12.88
N VAL A 315 5.54 -26.42 14.07
CA VAL A 315 5.62 -27.22 15.30
C VAL A 315 4.26 -27.86 15.58
N THR A 316 4.25 -29.19 15.73
CA THR A 316 3.03 -29.95 16.03
C THR A 316 3.13 -30.62 17.39
N SER A 317 1.99 -30.75 18.09
CA SER A 317 1.91 -31.51 19.34
C SER A 317 1.01 -32.72 19.18
N LYS A 318 1.50 -33.90 19.58
CA LYS A 318 0.73 -35.15 19.58
C LYS A 318 0.88 -35.89 20.89
N GLN A 319 -0.20 -36.53 21.33
CA GLN A 319 -0.18 -37.43 22.48
C GLN A 319 0.44 -38.78 22.08
N SER A 320 1.30 -39.31 22.93
CA SER A 320 1.88 -40.64 22.82
C SER A 320 0.94 -41.68 23.45
N THR A 321 1.11 -42.95 23.07
CA THR A 321 0.38 -44.10 23.63
C THR A 321 0.48 -44.18 25.16
N GLY A 322 1.57 -43.65 25.75
CA GLY A 322 1.77 -43.57 27.20
C GLY A 322 1.18 -42.31 27.88
N GLY A 323 0.31 -41.54 27.20
CA GLY A 323 -0.38 -40.37 27.75
C GLY A 323 0.41 -39.05 27.71
N PHE A 324 1.72 -39.09 27.45
CA PHE A 324 2.58 -37.90 27.36
C PHE A 324 2.42 -37.15 26.04
N TYR A 325 2.48 -35.82 26.06
CA TYR A 325 2.49 -34.99 24.86
C TYR A 325 3.93 -34.70 24.40
N PHE A 326 4.16 -34.84 23.09
CA PHE A 326 5.43 -34.50 22.44
C PHE A 326 5.23 -33.36 21.44
N ALA A 327 6.14 -32.39 21.46
CA ALA A 327 6.30 -31.40 20.41
C ALA A 327 7.25 -31.96 19.34
N SER A 328 6.87 -31.88 18.07
CA SER A 328 7.72 -32.20 16.93
C SER A 328 8.05 -30.90 16.21
N VAL A 329 9.33 -30.53 16.23
CA VAL A 329 9.88 -29.32 15.61
C VAL A 329 10.53 -29.73 14.29
N PRO A 330 10.13 -29.11 13.15
CA PRO A 330 10.79 -29.35 11.87
C PRO A 330 12.22 -28.78 11.86
N LYS A 331 13.00 -29.12 10.84
CA LYS A 331 14.25 -28.44 10.56
C LYS A 331 13.98 -26.98 10.22
N MET A 332 14.46 -26.05 11.04
CA MET A 332 14.16 -24.64 10.84
C MET A 332 14.84 -24.06 9.60
N LYS A 333 15.93 -24.67 9.12
CA LYS A 333 16.55 -24.33 7.83
C LYS A 333 15.66 -24.61 6.61
N ASP A 334 14.66 -25.49 6.76
CA ASP A 334 13.71 -25.82 5.70
C ASP A 334 12.50 -24.86 5.69
N PHE A 335 12.38 -23.98 6.70
CA PHE A 335 11.30 -22.99 6.78
C PHE A 335 11.62 -21.79 5.87
N ASP A 336 10.87 -21.65 4.78
CA ASP A 336 11.01 -20.50 3.87
C ASP A 336 10.39 -19.24 4.49
N LEU A 337 11.22 -18.53 5.25
CA LEU A 337 10.82 -17.28 5.90
C LEU A 337 10.42 -16.21 4.89
N ILE A 338 11.09 -16.12 3.74
CA ILE A 338 10.81 -15.07 2.76
C ILE A 338 9.45 -15.29 2.10
N ALA A 339 9.09 -16.53 1.81
CA ALA A 339 7.74 -16.90 1.37
C ALA A 339 6.70 -16.65 2.47
N HIS A 340 7.01 -16.99 3.73
CA HIS A 340 6.13 -16.71 4.88
C HIS A 340 5.85 -15.21 5.05
N LEU A 341 6.87 -14.37 4.85
CA LEU A 341 6.76 -12.91 4.83
C LEU A 341 6.02 -12.38 3.58
N GLY A 342 5.60 -13.25 2.66
CA GLY A 342 4.82 -12.89 1.48
C GLY A 342 5.49 -11.87 0.56
N ILE A 343 6.81 -11.69 0.67
CA ILE A 343 7.62 -10.75 -0.12
C ILE A 343 8.33 -11.45 -1.30
N ASN A 344 8.17 -12.76 -1.44
CA ASN A 344 8.48 -13.48 -2.66
C ASN A 344 7.30 -14.39 -3.02
N LYS A 345 6.45 -13.94 -3.95
CA LYS A 345 5.35 -14.74 -4.48
C LYS A 345 5.73 -15.33 -5.83
N ASP A 346 5.45 -16.61 -6.03
CA ASP A 346 5.47 -17.22 -7.35
C ASP A 346 4.38 -16.57 -8.22
N LEU A 347 4.80 -15.90 -9.30
CA LEU A 347 3.93 -15.20 -10.22
C LEU A 347 3.50 -16.08 -11.41
N SER A 348 3.88 -17.36 -11.45
CA SER A 348 3.56 -18.28 -12.54
C SER A 348 2.06 -18.53 -12.74
N GLU A 349 1.22 -18.35 -11.70
CA GLU A 349 -0.24 -18.34 -11.84
C GLU A 349 -0.76 -17.06 -12.53
N PHE A 350 -0.03 -15.95 -12.42
CA PHE A 350 -0.39 -14.67 -13.02
C PHE A 350 -0.08 -14.65 -14.52
N GLU A 351 1.05 -15.22 -14.94
CA GLU A 351 1.46 -15.30 -16.35
C GLU A 351 0.48 -16.10 -17.23
N LYS A 352 -0.20 -17.10 -16.65
CA LYS A 352 -1.23 -17.90 -17.34
C LYS A 352 -2.49 -17.10 -17.68
N SER A 353 -2.76 -16.01 -16.97
CA SER A 353 -3.93 -15.16 -17.22
C SER A 353 -3.72 -14.10 -18.31
N PHE A 354 -2.49 -13.99 -18.84
CA PHE A 354 -2.07 -12.92 -19.74
C PHE A 354 -1.64 -13.38 -21.14
N THR A 355 -1.88 -14.63 -21.52
CA THR A 355 -1.76 -14.99 -22.94
C THR A 355 -2.86 -14.25 -23.71
N PRO A 356 -2.56 -13.33 -24.62
CA PRO A 356 -3.58 -12.79 -25.50
C PRO A 356 -4.14 -13.97 -26.27
N GLN A 357 -5.44 -14.23 -26.18
CA GLN A 357 -6.09 -15.14 -27.10
C GLN A 357 -5.82 -14.60 -28.51
N LYS A 358 -4.89 -15.24 -29.24
CA LYS A 358 -4.80 -15.06 -30.68
C LYS A 358 -6.19 -15.36 -31.21
N SER A 359 -6.85 -14.34 -31.72
CA SER A 359 -8.02 -14.50 -32.57
C SER A 359 -7.57 -15.37 -33.74
N THR A 360 -7.91 -16.66 -33.68
CA THR A 360 -7.82 -17.54 -34.83
C THR A 360 -8.88 -17.07 -35.82
N SER A 361 -8.53 -16.14 -36.70
CA SER A 361 -9.21 -15.97 -37.97
C SER A 361 -8.93 -17.23 -38.78
N SER A 362 -9.88 -18.17 -38.76
CA SER A 362 -9.92 -19.28 -39.69
C SER A 362 -10.26 -18.71 -41.06
N THR A 363 -9.27 -18.66 -41.94
CA THR A 363 -9.49 -18.57 -43.37
C THR A 363 -8.89 -19.83 -43.97
N SER A 364 -9.78 -20.76 -44.33
CA SER A 364 -9.46 -21.81 -45.30
C SER A 364 -10.04 -21.36 -46.64
N PRO A 365 -9.28 -21.51 -47.74
CA PRO A 365 -9.74 -21.15 -49.07
C PRO A 365 -10.54 -22.32 -49.64
N ASP A 366 -11.74 -22.08 -50.16
CA ASP A 366 -12.35 -23.03 -51.08
C ASP A 366 -13.08 -22.32 -52.21
N THR A 367 -12.75 -22.78 -53.41
CA THR A 367 -13.09 -22.22 -54.71
C THR A 367 -14.48 -22.63 -55.19
N ALA A 368 -15.08 -21.71 -55.97
CA ALA A 368 -16.04 -21.92 -57.06
C ALA A 368 -17.52 -22.18 -56.72
N ARG A 369 -18.42 -21.27 -57.13
CA ARG A 369 -19.12 -21.29 -58.44
C ARG A 369 -20.13 -20.14 -58.56
N LEU A 370 -20.23 -19.62 -59.78
CA LEU A 370 -21.27 -18.70 -60.27
C LEU A 370 -22.66 -19.34 -60.21
N SER A 371 -23.68 -18.54 -59.86
CA SER A 371 -24.92 -18.32 -60.64
C SER A 371 -26.08 -17.86 -59.75
N GLY A 372 -26.87 -16.90 -60.23
CA GLY A 372 -28.30 -16.83 -59.90
C GLY A 372 -28.75 -15.52 -59.26
N ASP A 373 -29.38 -14.69 -60.08
CA ASP A 373 -30.23 -13.55 -59.73
C ASP A 373 -31.27 -13.90 -58.65
N LEU A 374 -31.62 -12.92 -57.80
CA LEU A 374 -33.00 -12.46 -57.66
C LEU A 374 -33.06 -11.12 -56.92
N GLU A 375 -33.78 -10.18 -57.53
CA GLU A 375 -34.41 -8.99 -56.96
C GLU A 375 -35.11 -9.35 -55.62
N THR A 376 -35.36 -8.48 -54.64
CA THR A 376 -36.27 -7.34 -54.75
C THR A 376 -36.41 -6.62 -53.38
N GLN A 377 -36.69 -5.32 -53.44
CA GLN A 377 -37.43 -4.45 -52.48
C GLN A 377 -36.76 -3.85 -51.23
N LEU A 378 -36.41 -2.58 -51.42
CA LEU A 378 -36.61 -1.47 -50.47
C LEU A 378 -38.09 -1.32 -50.09
N THR A 379 -38.39 -1.00 -48.82
CA THR A 379 -38.90 0.33 -48.40
C THR A 379 -39.16 0.40 -46.87
N PRO A 380 -39.24 1.62 -46.30
CA PRO A 380 -38.92 1.92 -44.90
C PRO A 380 -40.12 2.40 -44.07
N ASP A 381 -39.99 2.43 -42.74
CA ASP A 381 -40.60 3.40 -41.82
C ASP A 381 -40.22 2.96 -40.39
N THR A 382 -39.83 3.79 -39.41
CA THR A 382 -40.34 5.11 -39.04
C THR A 382 -39.28 5.84 -38.20
N GLN A 383 -39.19 7.16 -38.39
CA GLN A 383 -38.33 8.11 -37.68
C GLN A 383 -38.88 8.53 -36.27
N PRO A 384 -38.18 9.39 -35.49
CA PRO A 384 -37.99 9.23 -34.05
C PRO A 384 -38.95 10.02 -33.15
N ARG A 385 -39.06 9.63 -31.87
CA ARG A 385 -39.64 10.48 -30.82
C ARG A 385 -38.60 11.43 -30.24
N GLN A 386 -38.93 12.73 -30.24
CA GLN A 386 -38.29 13.79 -29.47
C GLN A 386 -39.35 14.52 -28.60
N PRO A 387 -38.96 15.40 -27.66
CA PRO A 387 -39.30 15.32 -26.23
C PRO A 387 -40.50 16.17 -25.79
N GLN A 388 -41.06 15.88 -24.61
CA GLN A 388 -42.04 16.74 -23.93
C GLN A 388 -41.37 17.72 -22.92
N PRO A 389 -41.92 18.94 -22.72
CA PRO A 389 -41.33 20.01 -21.90
C PRO A 389 -41.68 19.90 -20.39
N PRO A 390 -40.98 20.64 -19.52
CA PRO A 390 -41.08 20.53 -18.06
C PRO A 390 -42.32 21.22 -17.47
N GLN A 391 -42.94 20.59 -16.46
CA GLN A 391 -43.96 21.23 -15.63
C GLN A 391 -43.33 21.96 -14.43
N ALA A 392 -43.78 23.20 -14.25
CA ALA A 392 -43.35 24.13 -13.21
C ALA A 392 -43.98 23.81 -11.84
N ILE A 393 -43.19 23.93 -10.78
CA ILE A 393 -43.68 24.01 -9.39
C ILE A 393 -43.15 25.32 -8.79
N SER A 394 -44.06 26.19 -8.37
CA SER A 394 -43.80 27.47 -7.70
C SER A 394 -43.58 27.28 -6.18
N PRO A 395 -42.87 28.21 -5.50
CA PRO A 395 -42.34 28.03 -4.14
C PRO A 395 -43.32 28.51 -3.04
N PRO A 396 -43.22 28.00 -1.79
CA PRO A 396 -43.83 28.66 -0.65
C PRO A 396 -42.89 29.66 0.02
N GLN A 397 -43.55 30.63 0.67
CA GLN A 397 -43.09 31.95 1.04
C GLN A 397 -42.21 32.04 2.29
N SER A 398 -41.50 33.17 2.34
CA SER A 398 -40.80 33.80 3.46
C SER A 398 -41.65 33.96 4.72
N GLY A 399 -41.08 33.56 5.86
CA GLY A 399 -41.54 33.94 7.21
C GLY A 399 -40.38 34.57 7.99
N SER A 400 -40.44 35.89 8.18
CA SER A 400 -39.61 36.68 9.07
C SER A 400 -40.08 36.55 10.52
N SER A 401 -39.19 36.34 11.50
CA SER A 401 -39.28 37.05 12.79
C SER A 401 -38.02 36.95 13.65
N GLN A 402 -37.48 38.14 13.93
CA GLN A 402 -36.99 38.65 15.22
C GLN A 402 -35.84 37.95 16.00
N VAL A 403 -34.73 38.70 16.02
CA VAL A 403 -33.68 38.78 17.04
C VAL A 403 -34.25 39.28 18.38
N PRO A 404 -33.68 38.84 19.52
CA PRO A 404 -33.42 39.77 20.61
C PRO A 404 -31.95 39.80 21.03
N LYS A 405 -31.42 41.02 21.11
CA LYS A 405 -30.19 41.39 21.83
C LYS A 405 -30.46 41.30 23.34
N THR A 406 -29.51 40.80 24.12
CA THR A 406 -29.07 41.46 25.38
C THR A 406 -27.72 40.94 25.83
N ALA A 407 -26.90 41.88 26.30
CA ALA A 407 -25.52 41.76 26.74
C ALA A 407 -25.38 41.17 28.16
N LYS A 408 -24.19 40.65 28.49
CA LYS A 408 -23.32 41.17 29.56
C LYS A 408 -21.99 40.42 29.65
N SER A 409 -20.93 41.20 29.58
CA SER A 409 -19.55 40.92 29.95
C SER A 409 -19.35 40.99 31.47
N THR A 410 -18.51 40.11 32.04
CA THR A 410 -17.48 40.45 33.04
C THR A 410 -16.50 39.26 33.26
N PRO A 411 -15.27 39.51 33.76
CA PRO A 411 -14.08 38.75 33.44
C PRO A 411 -13.57 37.84 34.58
N TYR A 412 -12.60 36.98 34.28
CA TYR A 412 -11.64 36.46 35.26
C TYR A 412 -10.21 36.54 34.71
N HIS A 413 -9.39 37.31 35.41
CA HIS A 413 -7.94 37.19 35.46
C HIS A 413 -7.57 36.03 36.40
N CYS A 414 -6.66 35.15 35.97
CA CYS A 414 -5.37 34.89 36.62
C CYS A 414 -4.50 34.02 35.71
#